data_AF-A0A074KXD2-F1
#
_entry.id   AF-A0A074KXD2-F1
#
_cell.length_a   1.000
_cell.length_b   1.000
_cell.length_c   1.000
_cell.angle_alpha   90.00
_cell.angle_beta   90.00
_cell.angle_gamma   90.00
#
_symmetry.space_group_name_H-M   'P 1'
#
loop_
_entity.id
_entity.type
_entity.pdbx_description
1 polymer ?
#
loop_
_entity_poly.entity_id
_entity_poly.type
_entity_poly.pdbx_seq_one_letter_code
_entity_poly.pdbx_strand_id
1 'polypeptide(L)'
;MGDIFKHFIITKINLGYYEKGNKLGWSPDQWLKYRVDVFIKMCLPSVLNQSCKNFVWIVYLDKRTPESIRSKLKAIQEFHGFVRFHYRRGSFEDIGKHFLSDFQNLIEIRTGYIISTRLDSDDMIHRDFVLQIQSCFKKQVHLAINFNYGGTYLMGRGAFGTAIHKNNPFISLIEEIQNGMIKSVFYKKHMDYSNDPDKLEIYSRYPMWCMTVHKLNISTGFFGRAWLFKNIDMYDAFGFLKKDEASFLLKIRLNISFMRRKSRKVIPFITHNIIRKFR
;
A
#
# COMPACT_ATOMS: atom_id res chain seq x y z
N MET A 1 20.42 -19.15 13.27
CA MET A 1 19.78 -18.49 14.44
C MET A 1 18.49 -17.89 13.93
N GLY A 2 17.34 -18.25 14.52
CA GLY A 2 16.03 -17.74 14.06
C GLY A 2 15.81 -16.29 14.46
N ASP A 3 15.10 -15.54 13.63
CA ASP A 3 14.81 -14.12 13.89
C ASP A 3 13.80 -13.94 15.02
N ILE A 4 14.04 -12.94 15.88
CA ILE A 4 13.15 -12.59 17.00
C ILE A 4 11.77 -12.09 16.53
N PHE A 5 11.71 -11.52 15.32
CA PHE A 5 10.48 -11.09 14.67
C PHE A 5 10.41 -11.56 13.21
N LYS A 6 9.21 -11.64 12.65
CA LYS A 6 9.01 -11.84 11.20
C LYS A 6 8.19 -10.71 10.59
N HIS A 7 8.65 -10.14 9.47
CA HIS A 7 7.92 -9.10 8.74
C HIS A 7 7.14 -9.72 7.56
N PHE A 8 5.85 -9.44 7.49
CA PHE A 8 4.96 -9.80 6.39
C PHE A 8 4.42 -8.56 5.68
N ILE A 9 4.66 -8.43 4.38
CA ILE A 9 3.87 -7.55 3.52
C ILE A 9 2.69 -8.36 3.03
N ILE A 10 1.49 -7.79 3.08
CA ILE A 10 0.25 -8.49 2.77
C ILE A 10 -0.54 -7.68 1.73
N THR A 11 -0.80 -8.34 0.61
CA THR A 11 -1.48 -7.76 -0.55
C THR A 11 -2.61 -8.67 -1.00
N LYS A 12 -3.64 -8.11 -1.64
CA LYS A 12 -4.64 -8.87 -2.39
C LYS A 12 -4.83 -8.27 -3.77
N ILE A 13 -5.12 -9.12 -4.76
CA ILE A 13 -5.40 -8.67 -6.13
C ILE A 13 -6.90 -8.76 -6.44
N ASN A 14 -7.47 -9.96 -6.38
CA ASN A 14 -8.85 -10.23 -6.83
C ASN A 14 -9.70 -11.04 -5.83
N LEU A 15 -9.25 -11.16 -4.58
CA LEU A 15 -9.99 -11.86 -3.54
C LEU A 15 -11.41 -11.27 -3.38
N GLY A 16 -12.44 -12.12 -3.53
CA GLY A 16 -13.85 -11.73 -3.42
C GLY A 16 -14.38 -10.88 -4.57
N TYR A 17 -13.62 -10.77 -5.67
CA TYR A 17 -13.99 -9.91 -6.79
C TYR A 17 -15.17 -10.46 -7.59
N TYR A 18 -15.21 -11.77 -7.82
CA TYR A 18 -16.25 -12.40 -8.64
C TYR A 18 -17.65 -12.32 -7.99
N GLU A 19 -17.72 -12.21 -6.66
CA GLU A 19 -18.96 -12.03 -5.90
C GLU A 19 -19.52 -10.60 -6.05
N LYS A 20 -18.63 -9.60 -6.12
CA LYS A 20 -19.00 -8.18 -6.10
C LYS A 20 -19.44 -7.65 -7.46
N GLY A 21 -19.04 -8.34 -8.53
CA GLY A 21 -19.24 -7.90 -9.91
C GLY A 21 -18.44 -6.63 -10.26
N ASN A 22 -18.36 -6.33 -11.56
CA ASN A 22 -17.69 -5.12 -12.04
C ASN A 22 -18.70 -3.99 -12.30
N LYS A 23 -18.46 -2.81 -11.70
CA LYS A 23 -19.26 -1.60 -11.98
C LYS A 23 -18.91 -0.91 -13.30
N LEU A 24 -17.82 -1.31 -13.95
CA LEU A 24 -17.28 -0.67 -15.16
C LEU A 24 -17.63 -1.41 -16.45
N GLY A 25 -18.53 -2.40 -16.39
CA GLY A 25 -18.99 -3.15 -17.57
C GLY A 25 -17.94 -4.08 -18.21
N TRP A 26 -16.75 -4.23 -17.62
CA TRP A 26 -15.79 -5.22 -18.11
C TRP A 26 -16.11 -6.60 -17.56
N SER A 27 -15.84 -7.63 -18.37
CA SER A 27 -15.84 -9.01 -17.90
C SER A 27 -14.83 -9.19 -16.75
N PRO A 28 -15.04 -10.18 -15.86
CA PRO A 28 -14.09 -10.49 -14.80
C PRO A 28 -12.67 -10.73 -15.31
N ASP A 29 -12.53 -11.38 -16.47
CA ASP A 29 -11.23 -11.69 -17.06
C ASP A 29 -10.51 -10.45 -17.58
N GLN A 30 -11.22 -9.52 -18.25
CA GLN A 30 -10.64 -8.25 -18.69
C GLN A 30 -10.15 -7.43 -17.50
N TRP A 31 -10.95 -7.36 -16.43
CA TRP A 31 -10.58 -6.62 -15.23
C TRP A 31 -9.35 -7.24 -14.55
N LEU A 32 -9.36 -8.56 -14.39
CA LEU A 32 -8.27 -9.28 -13.73
C LEU A 32 -6.97 -9.16 -14.52
N LYS A 33 -7.01 -9.34 -15.84
CA LYS A 33 -5.85 -9.18 -16.72
C LYS A 33 -5.23 -7.80 -16.57
N TYR A 34 -6.05 -6.75 -16.52
CA TYR A 34 -5.58 -5.39 -16.31
C TYR A 34 -5.02 -5.16 -14.90
N ARG A 35 -5.68 -5.66 -13.85
CA ARG A 35 -5.18 -5.51 -12.47
C ARG A 35 -3.85 -6.21 -12.25
N VAL A 36 -3.67 -7.39 -12.82
CA VAL A 36 -2.39 -8.10 -12.80
C VAL A 36 -1.33 -7.34 -13.59
N ASP A 37 -1.68 -6.74 -14.74
CA ASP A 37 -0.76 -5.88 -15.50
C ASP A 37 -0.31 -4.66 -14.69
N VAL A 38 -1.22 -3.99 -13.98
CA VAL A 38 -0.88 -2.89 -13.06
C VAL A 38 0.00 -3.39 -11.92
N PHE A 39 -0.32 -4.53 -11.31
CA PHE A 39 0.50 -5.14 -10.25
C PHE A 39 1.94 -5.40 -10.72
N ILE A 40 2.11 -6.01 -11.89
CA ILE A 40 3.42 -6.33 -12.47
C ILE A 40 4.20 -5.05 -12.83
N LYS A 41 3.53 -3.99 -13.29
CA LYS A 41 4.18 -2.75 -13.72
C LYS A 41 4.51 -1.79 -12.58
N MET A 42 3.72 -1.81 -11.51
CA MET A 42 3.79 -0.81 -10.44
C MET A 42 4.27 -1.42 -9.14
N CYS A 43 3.44 -2.29 -8.54
CA CYS A 43 3.66 -2.79 -7.18
C CYS A 43 4.84 -3.75 -7.08
N LEU A 44 4.89 -4.76 -7.95
CA LEU A 44 5.94 -5.78 -7.97
C LEU A 44 7.35 -5.17 -8.02
N PRO A 45 7.70 -4.28 -8.97
CA PRO A 45 9.03 -3.67 -9.02
C PRO A 45 9.39 -2.94 -7.72
N SER A 46 8.44 -2.27 -7.06
CA SER A 46 8.71 -1.54 -5.82
C SER A 46 9.03 -2.42 -4.62
N VAL A 47 8.40 -3.59 -4.53
CA VAL A 47 8.71 -4.59 -3.49
C VAL A 47 10.01 -5.33 -3.82
N LEU A 48 10.24 -5.66 -5.11
CA LEU A 48 11.51 -6.21 -5.56
C LEU A 48 12.68 -5.24 -5.37
N ASN A 49 12.41 -3.93 -5.30
CA ASN A 49 13.43 -2.90 -5.10
C ASN A 49 13.74 -2.62 -3.62
N GLN A 50 13.13 -3.31 -2.64
CA GLN A 50 13.44 -3.06 -1.22
C GLN A 50 14.92 -3.28 -0.88
N SER A 51 15.55 -2.37 -0.15
CA SER A 51 16.95 -2.48 0.30
C SER A 51 17.11 -3.52 1.41
N CYS A 52 16.13 -3.61 2.31
CA CYS A 52 16.02 -4.69 3.27
C CYS A 52 15.15 -5.83 2.70
N LYS A 53 15.71 -7.04 2.60
CA LYS A 53 15.01 -8.25 2.14
C LYS A 53 14.50 -9.15 3.27
N ASN A 54 14.65 -8.77 4.53
CA ASN A 54 14.20 -9.58 5.66
C ASN A 54 12.68 -9.49 5.88
N PHE A 55 11.90 -9.93 4.90
CA PHE A 55 10.44 -9.99 4.97
C PHE A 55 9.91 -11.11 4.06
N VAL A 56 8.66 -11.49 4.26
CA VAL A 56 7.90 -12.34 3.35
C VAL A 56 6.76 -11.51 2.77
N TRP A 57 6.57 -11.56 1.46
CA TRP A 57 5.45 -10.92 0.79
C TRP A 57 4.40 -11.94 0.41
N ILE A 58 3.22 -11.82 1.00
CA ILE A 58 2.09 -12.71 0.74
C ILE A 58 1.07 -11.97 -0.10
N VAL A 59 0.75 -12.54 -1.25
CA VAL A 59 -0.23 -12.01 -2.19
C VAL A 59 -1.41 -12.96 -2.27
N TYR A 60 -2.57 -12.51 -1.78
CA TYR A 60 -3.82 -13.25 -1.80
C TYR A 60 -4.57 -13.06 -3.11
N LEU A 61 -4.93 -14.18 -3.73
CA LEU A 61 -5.75 -14.26 -4.93
C LEU A 61 -6.98 -15.14 -4.70
N ASP A 62 -7.99 -14.92 -5.51
CA ASP A 62 -9.17 -15.78 -5.54
C ASP A 62 -8.84 -17.16 -6.12
N LYS A 63 -9.44 -18.22 -5.57
CA LYS A 63 -9.30 -19.60 -6.07
C LYS A 63 -9.79 -19.78 -7.52
N ARG A 64 -10.62 -18.89 -8.06
CA ARG A 64 -11.06 -18.93 -9.47
C ARG A 64 -10.11 -18.21 -10.43
N THR A 65 -9.00 -17.66 -9.95
CA THR A 65 -7.98 -17.03 -10.81
C THR A 65 -7.57 -18.00 -11.93
N PRO A 66 -7.65 -17.61 -13.22
CA PRO A 66 -7.34 -18.48 -14.35
C PRO A 66 -5.89 -18.99 -14.35
N GLU A 67 -5.67 -20.20 -14.86
CA GLU A 67 -4.36 -20.85 -14.88
C GLU A 67 -3.29 -20.04 -15.64
N SER A 68 -3.69 -19.35 -16.71
CA SER A 68 -2.80 -18.47 -17.47
C SER A 68 -2.21 -17.32 -16.64
N ILE A 69 -2.89 -16.89 -15.57
CA ILE A 69 -2.39 -15.90 -14.62
C ILE A 69 -1.60 -16.60 -13.51
N ARG A 70 -2.10 -17.73 -13.01
CA ARG A 70 -1.41 -18.53 -11.96
C ARG A 70 -0.01 -18.92 -12.39
N SER A 71 0.15 -19.43 -13.62
CA SER A 71 1.43 -19.82 -14.19
C SER A 71 2.41 -18.63 -14.27
N LYS A 72 1.94 -17.43 -14.64
CA LYS A 72 2.77 -16.21 -14.64
C LYS A 72 3.24 -15.82 -13.23
N LEU A 73 2.34 -15.89 -12.26
CA LEU A 73 2.67 -15.58 -10.87
C LEU A 73 3.59 -16.64 -10.25
N LYS A 74 3.42 -17.91 -10.62
CA LYS A 74 4.30 -18.99 -10.19
C LYS A 74 5.75 -18.75 -10.61
N ALA A 75 5.99 -18.34 -11.87
CA ALA A 75 7.32 -18.00 -12.35
C ALA A 75 7.98 -16.88 -11.52
N ILE A 76 7.21 -15.88 -11.07
CA ILE A 76 7.70 -14.81 -10.19
C ILE A 76 8.12 -15.37 -8.82
N GLN A 77 7.30 -16.24 -8.23
CA GLN A 77 7.58 -16.86 -6.93
C GLN A 77 8.80 -17.79 -6.98
N GLU A 78 8.96 -18.57 -8.06
CA GLU A 78 10.13 -19.44 -8.26
C GLU A 78 11.43 -18.63 -8.35
N PHE A 79 11.37 -17.44 -8.97
CA PHE A 79 12.52 -16.55 -9.08
C PHE A 79 12.79 -15.72 -7.79
N HIS A 80 11.77 -15.50 -6.97
CA HIS A 80 11.86 -14.69 -5.75
C HIS A 80 11.28 -15.42 -4.53
N GLY A 81 12.13 -16.16 -3.80
CA GLY A 81 11.71 -17.02 -2.67
C GLY A 81 11.03 -16.31 -1.48
N PHE A 82 11.09 -14.98 -1.40
CA PHE A 82 10.36 -14.20 -0.40
C PHE A 82 8.92 -13.84 -0.82
N VAL A 83 8.52 -14.12 -2.07
CA VAL A 83 7.17 -13.87 -2.58
C VAL A 83 6.35 -15.15 -2.50
N ARG A 84 5.12 -15.06 -1.97
CA ARG A 84 4.21 -16.20 -1.81
C ARG A 84 2.82 -15.86 -2.33
N PHE A 85 2.32 -16.60 -3.30
CA PHE A 85 0.96 -16.46 -3.82
C PHE A 85 0.02 -17.46 -3.15
N HIS A 86 -0.98 -16.96 -2.43
CA HIS A 86 -1.97 -17.78 -1.74
C HIS A 86 -3.33 -17.67 -2.43
N TYR A 87 -3.91 -18.81 -2.81
CA TYR A 87 -5.22 -18.87 -3.43
C TYR A 87 -6.28 -19.24 -2.39
N ARG A 88 -7.23 -18.34 -2.16
CA ARG A 88 -8.30 -18.48 -1.15
C ARG A 88 -9.67 -18.19 -1.76
N ARG A 89 -10.73 -18.71 -1.14
CA ARG A 89 -12.11 -18.38 -1.46
C ARG A 89 -12.63 -17.56 -0.29
N GLY A 90 -13.36 -16.48 -0.56
CA GLY A 90 -13.83 -15.54 0.46
C GLY A 90 -14.19 -14.21 -0.16
N SER A 91 -14.61 -13.26 0.68
CA SER A 91 -14.90 -11.89 0.28
C SER A 91 -13.65 -11.01 0.34
N PHE A 92 -13.81 -9.75 -0.08
CA PHE A 92 -12.74 -8.75 0.01
C PHE A 92 -12.27 -8.52 1.45
N GLU A 93 -13.16 -8.68 2.43
CA GLU A 93 -12.93 -8.45 3.86
C GLU A 93 -12.17 -9.61 4.54
N ASP A 94 -12.12 -10.80 3.92
CA ASP A 94 -11.56 -12.00 4.53
C ASP A 94 -10.02 -12.06 4.53
N ILE A 95 -9.32 -11.09 3.94
CA ILE A 95 -7.84 -11.09 3.88
C ILE A 95 -7.18 -11.24 5.25
N GLY A 96 -7.73 -10.59 6.29
CA GLY A 96 -7.22 -10.72 7.67
C GLY A 96 -7.39 -12.16 8.18
N LYS A 97 -8.57 -12.75 7.99
CA LYS A 97 -8.84 -14.14 8.39
C LYS A 97 -7.94 -15.14 7.67
N HIS A 98 -7.72 -14.95 6.37
CA HIS A 98 -6.80 -15.80 5.60
C HIS A 98 -5.36 -15.67 6.06
N PHE A 99 -4.90 -14.46 6.40
CA PHE A 99 -3.58 -14.27 6.96
C PHE A 99 -3.44 -14.98 8.31
N LEU A 100 -4.42 -14.82 9.22
CA LEU A 100 -4.43 -15.50 10.51
C LEU A 100 -4.44 -17.03 10.37
N SER A 101 -5.19 -17.58 9.41
CA SER A 101 -5.21 -19.04 9.18
C SER A 101 -3.89 -19.58 8.65
N ASP A 102 -3.19 -18.77 7.86
CA ASP A 102 -1.93 -19.17 7.23
C ASP A 102 -0.73 -18.96 8.18
N PHE A 103 -0.87 -18.01 9.12
CA PHE A 103 0.19 -17.48 9.96
C PHE A 103 1.06 -18.55 10.65
N GLN A 104 0.44 -19.56 11.27
CA GLN A 104 1.18 -20.59 12.01
C GLN A 104 2.19 -21.34 11.13
N ASN A 105 1.85 -21.54 9.84
CA ASN A 105 2.72 -22.21 8.88
C ASN A 105 3.80 -21.31 8.28
N LEU A 106 3.80 -20.02 8.66
CA LEU A 106 4.68 -18.98 8.11
C LEU A 106 5.75 -18.52 9.09
N ILE A 107 5.67 -18.93 10.36
CA ILE A 107 6.59 -18.55 11.43
C ILE A 107 7.34 -19.76 11.98
N GLU A 108 8.49 -19.50 12.61
CA GLU A 108 9.25 -20.50 13.35
C GLU A 108 8.83 -20.50 14.83
N ILE A 109 9.06 -21.61 15.54
CA ILE A 109 8.74 -21.77 16.97
C ILE A 109 9.34 -20.64 17.84
N ARG A 110 10.48 -20.05 17.43
CA ARG A 110 11.19 -19.01 18.18
C ARG A 110 10.77 -17.57 17.86
N THR A 111 9.87 -17.37 16.90
CA THR A 111 9.37 -16.04 16.54
C THR A 111 8.47 -15.54 17.68
N GLY A 112 8.86 -14.45 18.34
CA GLY A 112 8.08 -13.85 19.43
C GLY A 112 7.26 -12.63 19.01
N TYR A 113 7.61 -12.02 17.88
CA TYR A 113 6.96 -10.80 17.38
C TYR A 113 6.72 -10.89 15.88
N ILE A 114 5.80 -10.08 15.40
CA ILE A 114 5.59 -9.90 13.96
C ILE A 114 5.52 -8.43 13.60
N ILE A 115 5.79 -8.17 12.34
CA ILE A 115 5.46 -6.92 11.69
C ILE A 115 4.54 -7.26 10.53
N SER A 116 3.32 -6.74 10.49
CA SER A 116 2.41 -6.92 9.37
C SER A 116 2.16 -5.59 8.66
N THR A 117 2.36 -5.57 7.35
CA THR A 117 2.32 -4.36 6.52
C THR A 117 1.23 -4.51 5.47
N ARG A 118 0.35 -3.51 5.38
CA ARG A 118 -0.66 -3.45 4.33
C ARG A 118 -0.08 -2.82 3.06
N LEU A 119 -0.31 -3.48 1.92
CA LEU A 119 0.03 -2.92 0.61
C LEU A 119 -1.03 -3.28 -0.43
N ASP A 120 -1.63 -2.27 -1.05
CA ASP A 120 -2.56 -2.45 -2.16
C ASP A 120 -1.80 -2.80 -3.45
N SER A 121 -2.35 -3.70 -4.27
CA SER A 121 -1.66 -4.34 -5.40
C SER A 121 -1.26 -3.41 -6.55
N ASP A 122 -1.78 -2.19 -6.56
CA ASP A 122 -1.57 -1.17 -7.60
C ASP A 122 -0.64 -0.05 -7.13
N ASP A 123 -0.23 -0.06 -5.87
CA ASP A 123 0.56 1.00 -5.25
C ASP A 123 2.02 0.60 -5.08
N MET A 124 2.88 1.60 -4.85
CA MET A 124 4.33 1.43 -4.74
C MET A 124 4.84 1.86 -3.38
N ILE A 125 5.90 1.20 -2.90
CA ILE A 125 6.62 1.56 -1.67
C ILE A 125 8.08 1.89 -1.96
N HIS A 126 8.64 2.84 -1.21
CA HIS A 126 10.01 3.30 -1.37
C HIS A 126 11.01 2.16 -1.06
N ARG A 127 12.19 2.14 -1.67
CA ARG A 127 13.26 1.14 -1.46
C ARG A 127 13.57 0.89 0.02
N ASP A 128 13.57 1.93 0.84
CA ASP A 128 13.85 1.84 2.28
C ASP A 128 12.61 1.70 3.17
N PHE A 129 11.43 1.41 2.61
CA PHE A 129 10.19 1.31 3.37
C PHE A 129 10.26 0.25 4.46
N VAL A 130 10.64 -0.99 4.09
CA VAL A 130 10.80 -2.09 5.04
C VAL A 130 11.91 -1.78 6.06
N LEU A 131 13.03 -1.23 5.60
CA LEU A 131 14.17 -0.89 6.46
C LEU A 131 13.76 0.10 7.56
N GLN A 132 13.06 1.17 7.20
CA GLN A 132 12.61 2.18 8.17
C GLN A 132 11.57 1.61 9.15
N ILE A 133 10.65 0.76 8.71
CA ILE A 133 9.70 0.09 9.62
C ILE A 133 10.44 -0.81 10.61
N GLN A 134 11.35 -1.65 10.13
CA GLN A 134 12.09 -2.59 10.99
C GLN A 134 12.99 -1.85 11.99
N SER A 135 13.52 -0.68 11.63
CA SER A 135 14.30 0.17 12.55
C SER A 135 13.51 0.66 13.76
N CYS A 136 12.17 0.66 13.68
CA CYS A 136 11.30 1.01 14.79
C CYS A 136 11.06 -0.15 15.76
N PHE A 137 11.49 -1.37 15.45
CA PHE A 137 11.27 -2.53 16.31
C PHE A 137 12.05 -2.42 17.62
N LYS A 138 11.33 -2.47 18.74
CA LYS A 138 11.84 -2.40 20.11
C LYS A 138 11.11 -3.40 21.03
N LYS A 139 10.65 -4.54 20.49
CA LYS A 139 9.88 -5.57 21.21
C LYS A 139 8.57 -5.04 21.81
N GLN A 140 7.89 -4.14 21.09
CA GLN A 140 6.61 -3.60 21.52
C GLN A 140 5.53 -4.69 21.48
N VAL A 141 4.63 -4.65 22.46
CA VAL A 141 3.41 -5.48 22.44
C VAL A 141 2.51 -5.09 21.27
N HIS A 142 2.44 -3.79 20.96
CA HIS A 142 1.63 -3.21 19.89
C HIS A 142 2.22 -1.86 19.48
N LEU A 143 2.44 -1.62 18.18
CA LEU A 143 2.78 -0.30 17.63
C LEU A 143 2.34 -0.20 16.17
N ALA A 144 1.44 0.74 15.88
CA ALA A 144 1.05 1.07 14.52
C ALA A 144 2.02 2.11 13.94
N ILE A 145 2.56 1.88 12.74
CA ILE A 145 3.51 2.77 12.07
C ILE A 145 2.87 3.32 10.79
N ASN A 146 2.94 4.64 10.64
CA ASN A 146 2.47 5.35 9.46
C ASN A 146 3.50 6.35 8.95
N PHE A 147 3.89 6.26 7.68
CA PHE A 147 4.65 7.32 7.04
C PHE A 147 3.69 8.41 6.55
N ASN A 148 3.86 9.64 7.02
CA ASN A 148 2.97 10.73 6.64
C ASN A 148 3.25 11.25 5.22
N TYR A 149 4.48 11.11 4.72
CA TYR A 149 4.91 11.66 3.45
C TYR A 149 4.99 10.58 2.36
N GLY A 150 4.28 10.84 1.26
CA GLY A 150 4.20 9.94 0.11
C GLY A 150 3.84 10.70 -1.16
N GLY A 151 3.18 10.03 -2.09
CA GLY A 151 2.82 10.64 -3.37
C GLY A 151 1.68 9.94 -4.10
N THR A 152 1.35 10.52 -5.24
CA THR A 152 0.38 9.99 -6.20
C THR A 152 0.98 9.99 -7.58
N TYR A 153 0.85 8.88 -8.32
CA TYR A 153 1.31 8.76 -9.69
C TYR A 153 0.14 8.57 -10.65
N LEU A 154 0.02 9.45 -11.66
CA LEU A 154 -1.02 9.36 -12.69
C LEU A 154 -0.55 8.46 -13.84
N MET A 155 -0.97 7.21 -13.80
CA MET A 155 -0.64 6.20 -14.79
C MET A 155 -1.19 6.57 -16.18
N GLY A 156 -0.39 6.36 -17.24
CA GLY A 156 -0.71 6.73 -18.62
C GLY A 156 -0.59 8.22 -18.94
N ARG A 157 -0.29 9.06 -17.95
CA ARG A 157 0.04 10.48 -18.16
C ARG A 157 1.39 10.88 -17.60
N GLY A 158 1.98 10.09 -16.70
CA GLY A 158 3.34 10.34 -16.25
C GLY A 158 3.50 11.45 -15.21
N ALA A 159 2.43 11.85 -14.54
CA ALA A 159 2.50 12.90 -13.52
C ALA A 159 2.74 12.28 -12.15
N PHE A 160 3.78 12.72 -11.45
CA PHE A 160 3.97 12.42 -10.03
C PHE A 160 3.68 13.68 -9.22
N GLY A 161 3.07 13.50 -8.05
CA GLY A 161 2.92 14.58 -7.08
C GLY A 161 3.06 14.07 -5.67
N THR A 162 3.63 14.90 -4.80
CA THR A 162 3.85 14.54 -3.40
C THR A 162 2.64 14.88 -2.55
N ALA A 163 2.37 14.08 -1.54
CA ALA A 163 1.26 14.27 -0.63
C ALA A 163 1.66 13.99 0.82
N ILE A 164 0.96 14.65 1.74
CA ILE A 164 0.98 14.32 3.16
C ILE A 164 -0.38 13.69 3.48
N HIS A 165 -0.37 12.46 4.03
CA HIS A 165 -1.58 11.72 4.33
C HIS A 165 -1.42 10.93 5.63
N LYS A 166 -2.06 11.41 6.72
CA LYS A 166 -1.92 10.85 8.07
C LYS A 166 -2.60 9.50 8.28
N ASN A 167 -3.60 9.19 7.46
CA ASN A 167 -4.40 7.96 7.55
C ASN A 167 -4.37 7.20 6.22
N ASN A 168 -3.18 7.03 5.64
CA ASN A 168 -3.03 6.39 4.34
C ASN A 168 -3.16 4.85 4.48
N PRO A 169 -3.31 4.09 3.39
CA PRO A 169 -3.51 2.64 3.47
C PRO A 169 -2.23 1.83 3.75
N PHE A 170 -1.05 2.46 3.86
CA PHE A 170 0.27 1.80 3.98
C PHE A 170 0.70 1.59 5.44
N ILE A 171 -0.24 1.27 6.32
CA ILE A 171 0.03 1.06 7.75
C ILE A 171 0.82 -0.23 7.95
N SER A 172 1.74 -0.20 8.90
CA SER A 172 2.41 -1.39 9.43
C SER A 172 2.09 -1.54 10.91
N LEU A 173 2.00 -2.78 11.38
CA LEU A 173 1.74 -3.09 12.78
C LEU A 173 2.84 -3.99 13.31
N ILE A 174 3.57 -3.52 14.32
CA ILE A 174 4.41 -4.36 15.17
C ILE A 174 3.54 -4.90 16.29
N GLU A 175 3.60 -6.19 16.55
CA GLU A 175 2.90 -6.81 17.66
C GLU A 175 3.64 -8.04 18.21
N GLU A 176 3.43 -8.30 19.49
CA GLU A 176 3.87 -9.52 20.16
C GLU A 176 2.91 -10.68 19.85
N ILE A 177 3.45 -11.88 19.66
CA ILE A 177 2.67 -13.10 19.56
C ILE A 177 2.28 -13.53 20.98
N GLN A 178 0.99 -13.48 21.29
CA GLN A 178 0.48 -13.82 22.62
C GLN A 178 -0.31 -15.13 22.57
N ASN A 179 0.14 -16.14 23.31
CA ASN A 179 -0.46 -17.48 23.30
C ASN A 179 -0.61 -18.06 21.88
N GLY A 180 0.39 -17.81 21.03
CA GLY A 180 0.36 -18.21 19.62
C GLY A 180 -0.57 -17.39 18.72
N MET A 181 -1.23 -16.35 19.23
CA MET A 181 -2.18 -15.53 18.45
C MET A 181 -1.62 -14.14 18.13
N ILE A 182 -2.15 -13.56 17.05
CA ILE A 182 -1.87 -12.21 16.56
C ILE A 182 -3.17 -11.54 16.10
N LYS A 183 -3.17 -10.22 15.99
CA LYS A 183 -4.25 -9.42 15.39
C LYS A 183 -4.00 -9.21 13.89
N SER A 184 -2.75 -8.96 13.50
CA SER A 184 -2.32 -8.43 12.20
C SER A 184 -2.86 -7.04 11.89
N VAL A 185 -2.24 -6.32 10.96
CA VAL A 185 -2.66 -4.98 10.54
C VAL A 185 -4.12 -4.90 10.06
N PHE A 186 -4.75 -6.02 9.71
CA PHE A 186 -6.13 -6.08 9.23
C PHE A 186 -7.20 -6.18 10.32
N TYR A 187 -6.84 -6.23 11.61
CA TYR A 187 -7.84 -6.23 12.69
C TYR A 187 -8.67 -4.94 12.77
N LYS A 188 -8.16 -3.85 12.18
CA LYS A 188 -8.83 -2.55 12.02
C LYS A 188 -8.77 -2.10 10.56
N LYS A 189 -9.70 -1.24 10.13
CA LYS A 189 -9.53 -0.56 8.83
C LYS A 189 -8.39 0.44 8.94
N HIS A 190 -7.70 0.71 7.83
CA HIS A 190 -6.56 1.64 7.82
C HIS A 190 -6.92 3.03 8.37
N MET A 191 -8.15 3.50 8.13
CA MET A 191 -8.64 4.77 8.67
C MET A 191 -8.78 4.78 10.20
N ASP A 192 -9.09 3.63 10.80
CA ASP A 192 -9.37 3.53 12.24
C ASP A 192 -8.08 3.60 13.09
N TYR A 193 -6.92 3.38 12.47
CA TYR A 193 -5.63 3.62 13.12
C TYR A 193 -5.38 5.10 13.43
N SER A 194 -6.16 6.04 12.87
CA SER A 194 -6.02 7.46 13.19
C SER A 194 -6.13 7.75 14.69
N ASN A 195 -6.90 6.92 15.39
CA ASN A 195 -7.21 7.05 16.82
C ASN A 195 -6.48 5.99 17.66
N ASP A 196 -5.53 5.25 17.07
CA ASP A 196 -4.74 4.27 17.82
C ASP A 196 -3.79 5.00 18.79
N PRO A 197 -3.83 4.70 20.09
CA PRO A 197 -3.02 5.40 21.09
C PRO A 197 -1.52 5.17 20.89
N ASP A 198 -1.15 4.02 20.32
CA ASP A 198 0.23 3.61 20.09
C ASP A 198 0.57 3.70 18.60
N LYS A 199 0.22 4.83 17.97
CA LYS A 199 0.58 5.13 16.58
C LYS A 199 1.84 6.00 16.51
N LEU A 200 2.86 5.51 15.82
CA LEU A 200 4.03 6.28 15.41
C LEU A 200 3.83 6.89 14.01
N GLU A 201 3.74 8.21 13.94
CA GLU A 201 3.79 8.96 12.68
C GLU A 201 5.23 9.32 12.31
N ILE A 202 5.73 8.79 11.19
CA ILE A 202 7.07 9.06 10.68
C ILE A 202 7.02 10.16 9.63
N TYR A 203 7.83 11.20 9.86
CA TYR A 203 8.06 12.30 8.93
C TYR A 203 9.37 12.05 8.17
N SER A 204 9.26 11.29 7.08
CA SER A 204 10.39 10.95 6.22
C SER A 204 10.81 12.12 5.32
N ARG A 205 12.10 12.14 4.96
CA ARG A 205 12.65 13.08 3.96
C ARG A 205 12.12 12.79 2.54
N TYR A 206 11.90 11.52 2.23
CA TYR A 206 11.48 11.04 0.91
C TYR A 206 10.04 10.50 0.93
N PRO A 207 9.31 10.53 -0.20
CA PRO A 207 8.00 9.91 -0.31
C PRO A 207 8.11 8.40 -0.09
N MET A 208 7.54 7.88 0.99
CA MET A 208 7.71 6.48 1.39
C MET A 208 6.74 5.53 0.70
N TRP A 209 5.64 6.06 0.17
CA TRP A 209 4.63 5.32 -0.57
C TRP A 209 4.13 6.16 -1.73
N CYS A 210 3.56 5.51 -2.74
CA CYS A 210 2.94 6.15 -3.87
C CYS A 210 1.65 5.43 -4.26
N MET A 211 0.53 6.17 -4.22
CA MET A 211 -0.75 5.68 -4.71
C MET A 211 -0.82 5.85 -6.24
N THR A 212 -1.08 4.77 -6.95
CA THR A 212 -1.23 4.82 -8.41
C THR A 212 -2.67 5.20 -8.75
N VAL A 213 -2.82 6.21 -9.61
CA VAL A 213 -4.09 6.64 -10.18
C VAL A 213 -4.14 6.12 -11.61
N HIS A 214 -5.05 5.18 -11.84
CA HIS A 214 -5.27 4.54 -13.12
C HIS A 214 -6.77 4.44 -13.43
N LYS A 215 -7.13 4.08 -14.67
CA LYS A 215 -8.51 4.17 -15.19
C LYS A 215 -9.59 3.32 -14.47
N LEU A 216 -9.19 2.44 -13.55
CA LEU A 216 -10.11 1.60 -12.77
C LEU A 216 -10.15 1.99 -11.28
N ASN A 217 -9.38 2.99 -10.83
CA ASN A 217 -9.52 3.50 -9.47
C ASN A 217 -10.84 4.29 -9.40
N ILE A 218 -11.81 3.76 -8.65
CA ILE A 218 -13.13 4.39 -8.48
C ILE A 218 -13.09 5.44 -7.36
N SER A 219 -12.21 5.27 -6.35
CA SER A 219 -12.15 6.10 -5.15
C SER A 219 -10.97 7.08 -5.10
N THR A 220 -9.94 6.86 -5.90
CA THR A 220 -8.65 7.57 -5.79
C THR A 220 -8.38 8.38 -7.06
N GLY A 221 -8.48 9.70 -6.95
CA GLY A 221 -8.00 10.63 -7.98
C GLY A 221 -6.62 11.21 -7.65
N PHE A 222 -5.98 11.92 -8.59
CA PHE A 222 -4.68 12.55 -8.33
C PHE A 222 -4.82 13.67 -7.28
N PHE A 223 -4.19 13.52 -6.11
CA PHE A 223 -4.29 14.48 -5.00
C PHE A 223 -2.98 15.08 -4.51
N GLY A 224 -1.84 14.65 -5.05
CA GLY A 224 -0.55 15.26 -4.71
C GLY A 224 -0.36 16.67 -5.29
N ARG A 225 0.62 17.39 -4.74
CA ARG A 225 1.23 18.57 -5.37
C ARG A 225 2.11 18.08 -6.51
N ALA A 226 1.67 18.29 -7.75
CA ALA A 226 2.38 17.78 -8.92
C ALA A 226 3.77 18.42 -9.05
N TRP A 227 4.74 17.60 -9.42
CA TRP A 227 6.09 18.07 -9.68
C TRP A 227 6.21 18.71 -11.05
N LEU A 228 6.71 19.94 -11.06
CA LEU A 228 6.97 20.67 -12.29
C LEU A 228 8.24 20.13 -12.98
N PHE A 229 9.29 19.88 -12.18
CA PHE A 229 10.60 19.40 -12.62
C PHE A 229 10.94 18.03 -11.98
N LYS A 230 11.97 17.34 -12.49
CA LYS A 230 12.40 16.03 -11.97
C LYS A 230 13.04 16.21 -10.59
N ASN A 231 12.52 15.53 -9.56
CA ASN A 231 12.95 15.71 -8.17
C ASN A 231 13.33 14.41 -7.42
N ILE A 232 12.86 13.22 -7.83
CA ILE A 232 13.40 11.91 -7.42
C ILE A 232 13.58 11.06 -8.66
N ASP A 233 14.59 10.20 -8.61
CA ASP A 233 14.70 9.07 -9.49
C ASP A 233 13.66 8.01 -9.07
N MET A 234 12.61 7.86 -9.88
CA MET A 234 11.53 6.88 -9.61
C MET A 234 12.03 5.43 -9.68
N TYR A 235 13.09 5.18 -10.46
CA TYR A 235 13.67 3.86 -10.55
C TYR A 235 14.45 3.53 -9.28
N ASP A 236 15.26 4.45 -8.80
CA ASP A 236 15.97 4.27 -7.53
C ASP A 236 14.98 4.14 -6.35
N ALA A 237 14.01 5.06 -6.27
CA ALA A 237 13.05 5.11 -5.18
C ALA A 237 12.06 3.92 -5.18
N PHE A 238 11.51 3.53 -6.34
CA PHE A 238 10.38 2.58 -6.42
C PHE A 238 10.63 1.40 -7.38
N GLY A 239 11.82 1.23 -7.94
CA GLY A 239 12.09 0.22 -8.98
C GLY A 239 11.31 0.48 -10.28
N PHE A 240 10.73 1.68 -10.43
CA PHE A 240 9.76 1.99 -11.46
C PHE A 240 10.39 2.84 -12.56
N LEU A 241 10.50 2.27 -13.76
CA LEU A 241 10.87 3.01 -14.96
C LEU A 241 9.66 3.81 -15.46
N LYS A 242 9.70 5.11 -15.22
CA LYS A 242 8.68 6.05 -15.69
C LYS A 242 8.72 6.16 -17.22
N LYS A 243 7.67 5.67 -17.90
CA LYS A 243 7.60 5.63 -19.37
C LYS A 243 6.95 6.85 -20.02
N ASP A 244 6.16 7.61 -19.28
CA ASP A 244 5.46 8.79 -19.79
C ASP A 244 5.88 10.02 -19.00
N GLU A 245 6.22 11.11 -19.69
CA GLU A 245 6.42 12.40 -19.04
C GLU A 245 5.19 13.28 -19.19
N ALA A 246 4.59 13.66 -18.05
CA ALA A 246 3.49 14.60 -18.05
C ALA A 246 3.93 15.96 -18.62
N SER A 247 3.13 16.50 -19.53
CA SER A 247 3.33 17.85 -20.06
C SER A 247 3.33 18.90 -18.94
N PHE A 248 4.09 19.98 -19.16
CA PHE A 248 4.17 21.08 -18.20
C PHE A 248 2.78 21.67 -17.89
N LEU A 249 1.94 21.85 -18.91
CA LEU A 249 0.55 22.31 -18.76
C LEU A 249 -0.29 21.37 -17.88
N LEU A 250 -0.14 20.05 -18.04
CA LEU A 250 -0.83 19.09 -17.17
C LEU A 250 -0.39 19.25 -15.71
N LYS A 251 0.92 19.36 -15.46
CA LYS A 251 1.47 19.56 -14.11
C LYS A 251 0.95 20.85 -13.47
N ILE A 252 0.83 21.95 -14.23
CA ILE A 252 0.21 23.20 -13.75
C ILE A 252 -1.26 22.97 -13.39
N ARG A 253 -2.05 22.35 -14.28
CA ARG A 253 -3.47 22.06 -14.03
C ARG A 253 -3.66 21.22 -12.77
N LEU A 254 -2.81 20.21 -12.56
CA LEU A 254 -2.83 19.38 -11.35
C LEU A 254 -2.51 20.20 -10.09
N ASN A 255 -1.54 21.12 -10.15
CA ASN A 255 -1.23 22.04 -9.04
C ASN A 255 -2.39 23.02 -8.75
N ILE A 256 -3.04 23.58 -9.77
CA ILE A 256 -4.24 24.42 -9.57
C ILE A 256 -5.34 23.61 -8.87
N SER A 257 -5.60 22.38 -9.31
CA SER A 257 -6.56 21.47 -8.67
C SER A 257 -6.19 21.13 -7.22
N PHE A 258 -4.90 20.90 -6.94
CA PHE A 258 -4.38 20.72 -5.59
C PHE A 258 -4.68 21.94 -4.70
N MET A 259 -4.34 23.15 -5.17
CA MET A 259 -4.57 24.39 -4.41
C MET A 259 -6.06 24.66 -4.17
N ARG A 260 -6.92 24.45 -5.17
CA ARG A 260 -8.38 24.57 -5.03
C ARG A 260 -8.95 23.61 -3.98
N ARG A 261 -8.45 22.39 -3.89
CA ARG A 261 -8.88 21.43 -2.85
C ARG A 261 -8.41 21.85 -1.46
N LYS A 262 -7.21 22.41 -1.33
CA LYS A 262 -6.69 22.90 -0.06
C LYS A 262 -7.49 24.13 0.42
N SER A 263 -7.79 25.08 -0.46
CA SER A 263 -8.57 26.27 -0.09
C SER A 263 -10.00 25.94 0.35
N ARG A 264 -10.67 24.98 -0.31
CA ARG A 264 -11.99 24.49 0.11
C ARG A 264 -12.04 23.89 1.52
N LYS A 265 -10.91 23.40 2.05
CA LYS A 265 -10.82 22.93 3.45
C LYS A 265 -10.54 24.06 4.44
N VAL A 266 -9.83 25.10 4.00
CA VAL A 266 -9.41 26.22 4.86
C VAL A 266 -10.51 27.26 5.02
N ILE A 267 -11.24 27.59 3.94
CA ILE A 267 -12.28 28.64 3.97
C ILE A 267 -13.38 28.32 5.00
N PRO A 268 -13.96 27.10 5.07
CA PRO A 268 -14.93 26.75 6.09
C PRO A 268 -14.34 26.72 7.50
N PHE A 269 -13.07 26.34 7.66
CA PHE A 269 -12.39 26.30 8.95
C PHE A 269 -12.19 27.70 9.54
N ILE A 270 -11.82 28.67 8.70
CA ILE A 270 -11.69 30.08 9.10
C ILE A 270 -13.05 30.67 9.45
N THR A 271 -14.07 30.47 8.62
CA THR A 271 -15.41 31.00 8.91
C THR A 271 -16.00 30.40 10.19
N HIS A 272 -15.80 29.10 10.45
CA HIS A 272 -16.32 28.45 11.64
C HIS A 272 -15.61 28.91 12.93
N ASN A 273 -14.31 29.16 12.89
CA ASN A 273 -13.54 29.65 14.05
C ASN A 273 -13.73 31.15 14.31
N ILE A 274 -13.93 31.96 13.27
CA ILE A 274 -14.27 33.37 13.43
C ILE A 274 -15.66 33.50 14.06
N ILE A 275 -16.67 32.77 13.58
CA ILE A 275 -18.03 32.82 14.14
C ILE A 275 -18.08 32.35 15.60
N ARG A 276 -17.26 31.39 16.03
CA ARG A 276 -17.15 30.98 17.45
C ARG A 276 -16.41 31.97 18.35
N LYS A 277 -15.62 32.89 17.80
CA LYS A 277 -14.94 33.95 18.58
C LYS A 277 -15.82 35.18 18.82
N PHE A 278 -16.94 35.29 18.11
CA PHE A 278 -17.93 36.38 18.22
C PHE A 278 -19.27 35.91 18.80
N ARG A 279 -19.29 34.75 19.47
CA ARG A 279 -20.38 34.24 20.31
C ARG A 279 -19.81 33.93 21.68
#